data_AF-A0A2T2R7Q9-F1
#
_entry.id   AF-A0A2T2R7Q9-F1
#
_cell.length_a   1.000
_cell.length_b   1.000
_cell.length_c   1.000
_cell.angle_alpha   90.00
_cell.angle_beta   90.00
_cell.angle_gamma   90.00
#
_symmetry.space_group_name_H-M   'P 1'
#
loop_
_entity.id
_entity.type
_entity.pdbx_description
1 polymer ?
#
loop_
_entity_poly.entity_id
_entity_poly.type
_entity_poly.pdbx_seq_one_letter_code
_entity_poly.pdbx_strand_id
1 'polypeptide(L)'
;MSSRSLGIVGLPNVGKSTLFTALTNRAVGAENYPFCTIDPTIGVVPVPDERLQKLYDFSDSADMQPAAFEFVDIAGLVAGAHEGEGLGNQFLAAIREVDAIAHMVRIFADKSVTHVHGDIDPLKDIEVINQELIQKDIATIERRLEQLNGQARTGETDARELRDFLADIKEALTDGRLISELNIPNQEKE
;
A
#
# COMPACT_ATOMS: atom_id res chain seq x y z
N MET A 1 -7.36 9.98 16.09
CA MET A 1 -8.15 8.89 15.47
C MET A 1 -7.26 8.28 14.42
N SER A 2 -7.09 6.96 14.38
CA SER A 2 -6.33 6.31 13.30
C SER A 2 -7.18 6.40 12.03
N SER A 3 -6.91 7.39 11.16
CA SER A 3 -7.34 7.24 9.77
C SER A 3 -6.62 6.01 9.23
N ARG A 4 -7.35 5.12 8.60
CA ARG A 4 -6.78 3.97 7.90
C ARG A 4 -6.91 4.27 6.41
N SER A 5 -5.78 4.35 5.72
CA SER A 5 -5.72 4.66 4.30
C SER A 5 -5.34 3.43 3.48
N LEU A 6 -5.92 3.32 2.28
CA LEU A 6 -5.71 2.23 1.34
C LEU A 6 -5.17 2.80 0.03
N GLY A 7 -3.94 2.44 -0.32
CA GLY A 7 -3.33 2.79 -1.60
C GLY A 7 -3.79 1.84 -2.70
N ILE A 8 -4.40 2.36 -3.76
CA ILE A 8 -4.71 1.57 -4.95
C ILE A 8 -3.49 1.57 -5.86
N VAL A 9 -2.94 0.38 -6.10
CA VAL A 9 -1.77 0.18 -6.97
C VAL A 9 -2.10 -0.75 -8.12
N GLY A 10 -1.30 -0.69 -9.17
CA GLY A 10 -1.38 -1.62 -10.30
C GLY A 10 -0.60 -1.07 -11.49
N LEU A 11 -0.40 -1.94 -12.48
CA LEU A 11 0.25 -1.55 -13.73
C LEU A 11 -0.60 -0.52 -14.51
N PRO A 12 -0.02 0.18 -15.48
CA PRO A 12 -0.76 1.05 -16.39
C PRO A 12 -1.90 0.30 -17.07
N ASN A 13 -3.02 0.99 -17.28
CA ASN A 13 -4.20 0.48 -18.00
C ASN A 13 -4.95 -0.70 -17.36
N VAL A 14 -4.75 -0.98 -16.06
CA VAL A 14 -5.52 -1.99 -15.32
C VAL A 14 -6.92 -1.53 -14.89
N GLY A 15 -7.27 -0.26 -15.13
CA GLY A 15 -8.55 0.34 -14.70
C GLY A 15 -8.49 1.09 -13.36
N LYS A 16 -7.29 1.37 -12.84
CA LYS A 16 -7.06 2.08 -11.57
C LYS A 16 -7.82 3.39 -11.44
N SER A 17 -7.63 4.31 -12.37
CA SER A 17 -8.32 5.60 -12.34
C SER A 17 -9.83 5.45 -12.48
N THR A 18 -10.31 4.46 -13.25
CA THR A 18 -11.75 4.16 -13.37
C THR A 18 -12.33 3.70 -12.04
N LEU A 19 -11.65 2.80 -11.32
CA LEU A 19 -12.08 2.36 -10.00
C LEU A 19 -12.05 3.51 -8.99
N PHE A 20 -10.95 4.27 -8.97
CA PHE A 20 -10.81 5.42 -8.07
C PHE A 20 -11.92 6.44 -8.31
N THR A 21 -12.16 6.83 -9.57
CA THR A 21 -13.27 7.73 -9.93
C THR A 21 -14.64 7.15 -9.56
N ALA A 22 -14.86 5.85 -9.70
CA ALA A 22 -16.12 5.22 -9.29
C ALA A 22 -16.33 5.26 -7.76
N LEU A 23 -15.25 5.12 -6.99
CA LEU A 23 -15.25 5.22 -5.54
C LEU A 23 -15.45 6.68 -5.08
N THR A 24 -14.73 7.63 -5.70
CA THR A 24 -14.81 9.06 -5.33
C THR A 24 -16.06 9.76 -5.84
N ASN A 25 -16.69 9.31 -6.92
CA ASN A 25 -18.01 9.81 -7.32
C ASN A 25 -19.13 9.41 -6.34
N ARG A 26 -18.89 8.44 -5.46
CA ARG A 26 -19.76 8.10 -4.32
C ARG A 26 -19.29 8.76 -3.01
N ALA A 27 -18.20 9.52 -3.05
CA ALA A 27 -17.75 10.29 -1.90
C ALA A 27 -18.80 11.36 -1.58
N VAL A 28 -19.26 11.33 -0.33
CA VAL A 28 -19.98 12.47 0.26
C VAL A 28 -19.00 13.64 0.26
N GLY A 29 -19.44 14.84 -0.14
CA GLY A 29 -18.57 16.01 -0.25
C GLY A 29 -17.66 16.13 0.98
N ALA A 30 -16.35 16.32 0.75
CA ALA A 30 -15.34 16.42 1.80
C ALA A 30 -15.65 17.52 2.84
N GLU A 31 -16.59 18.41 2.54
CA GLU A 31 -17.18 19.41 3.44
C GLU A 31 -17.80 18.81 4.72
N ASN A 32 -18.30 17.56 4.66
CA ASN A 32 -18.91 16.88 5.81
C ASN A 32 -17.89 16.21 6.74
N TYR A 33 -16.62 16.13 6.34
CA TYR A 33 -15.54 15.58 7.14
C TYR A 33 -14.55 16.69 7.50
N PRO A 34 -14.75 17.37 8.66
CA PRO A 34 -13.75 18.32 9.12
C PRO A 34 -12.41 17.57 9.22
N PHE A 35 -11.32 18.19 8.76
CA PHE A 35 -9.93 17.68 8.74
C PHE A 35 -9.45 16.94 7.48
N CYS A 36 -10.27 16.74 6.43
CA CYS A 36 -9.75 16.16 5.19
C CYS A 36 -8.92 17.17 4.38
N THR A 37 -7.67 16.80 4.06
CA THR A 37 -6.84 17.52 3.08
C THR A 37 -7.48 17.44 1.70
N ILE A 38 -7.57 18.57 0.98
CA ILE A 38 -8.04 18.61 -0.40
C ILE A 38 -6.90 18.14 -1.31
N ASP A 39 -6.61 16.84 -1.27
CA ASP A 39 -5.69 16.21 -2.21
C ASP A 39 -6.51 15.51 -3.31
N PRO A 40 -6.30 15.81 -4.60
CA PRO A 40 -7.05 15.18 -5.70
C PRO A 40 -6.82 13.67 -5.81
N THR A 41 -5.78 13.15 -5.17
CA THR A 41 -5.45 11.72 -5.13
C THR A 41 -6.06 11.01 -3.92
N ILE A 42 -6.72 11.71 -3.01
CA ILE A 42 -7.36 11.13 -1.83
C ILE A 42 -8.89 11.18 -1.97
N GLY A 43 -9.52 10.01 -1.84
CA GLY A 43 -10.95 9.83 -1.88
C GLY A 43 -11.49 9.30 -0.55
N VAL A 44 -12.42 10.02 0.08
CA VAL A 44 -13.06 9.57 1.32
C VAL A 44 -14.39 8.90 1.00
N VAL A 45 -14.53 7.63 1.36
CA VAL A 45 -15.72 6.83 1.03
C VAL A 45 -16.36 6.31 2.31
N PRO A 46 -17.68 6.52 2.53
CA PRO A 46 -18.37 5.96 3.68
C PRO A 46 -18.47 4.43 3.55
N VAL A 47 -18.26 3.74 4.67
CA VAL A 47 -18.39 2.29 4.75
C VAL A 47 -19.88 1.92 4.79
N PRO A 48 -20.38 1.13 3.82
CA PRO A 48 -21.77 0.68 3.83
C PRO A 48 -21.99 -0.30 4.99
N ASP A 49 -22.87 0.06 5.93
CA ASP A 49 -23.20 -0.77 7.11
C ASP A 49 -24.71 -0.77 7.39
N GLU A 50 -25.37 -1.90 7.13
CA GLU A 50 -26.80 -2.09 7.39
C GLU A 50 -27.15 -1.97 8.88
N ARG A 51 -26.20 -2.23 9.79
CA ARG A 51 -26.44 -2.13 11.23
C ARG A 51 -26.58 -0.68 11.65
N LEU A 52 -25.78 0.21 11.04
CA LEU A 52 -25.88 1.64 11.28
C LEU A 52 -27.23 2.18 10.81
N GLN A 53 -27.69 1.74 9.64
CA GLN A 53 -29.01 2.13 9.12
C GLN A 53 -30.13 1.73 10.09
N LYS A 54 -30.11 0.48 10.59
CA LYS A 54 -31.12 0.00 11.56
C LYS A 54 -31.11 0.81 12.86
N LEU A 55 -29.94 1.23 13.34
CA LEU A 55 -29.82 2.06 14.54
C LEU A 55 -30.34 3.47 14.30
N TYR A 56 -30.00 4.07 13.14
CA TYR A 56 -30.49 5.38 12.73
C TYR A 56 -32.03 5.39 12.65
N ASP A 57 -32.62 4.39 12.00
CA ASP A 57 -34.08 4.24 11.89
C ASP A 57 -34.74 3.99 13.25
N PHE A 58 -34.06 3.27 14.16
CA PHE A 58 -34.57 2.98 15.51
C PHE A 58 -34.54 4.20 16.44
N SER A 59 -33.47 5.00 16.36
CA SER A 59 -33.27 6.14 17.27
C SER A 59 -33.87 7.45 16.77
N ASP A 60 -34.36 7.51 15.52
CA ASP A 60 -34.85 8.72 14.85
C ASP A 60 -33.82 9.87 14.94
N SER A 61 -32.56 9.52 14.68
CA SER A 61 -31.45 10.47 14.80
C SER A 61 -31.53 11.57 13.74
N ALA A 62 -31.12 12.79 14.10
CA ALA A 62 -31.08 13.90 13.16
C ALA A 62 -30.10 13.70 12.01
N ASP A 63 -29.05 12.89 12.21
CA ASP A 63 -28.01 12.64 11.22
C ASP A 63 -27.39 11.23 11.39
N MET A 64 -26.87 10.68 10.29
CA MET A 64 -26.19 9.38 10.24
C MET A 64 -24.71 9.60 9.94
N GLN A 65 -23.85 9.15 10.86
CA GLN A 65 -22.41 9.31 10.76
C GLN A 65 -21.74 7.95 10.49
N PRO A 66 -21.52 7.57 9.21
CA PRO A 66 -20.85 6.33 8.89
C PRO A 66 -19.36 6.38 9.22
N ALA A 67 -18.76 5.21 9.45
CA ALA A 67 -17.33 5.09 9.37
C ALA A 67 -16.86 5.45 7.96
N ALA A 68 -15.73 6.14 7.83
CA ALA A 68 -15.17 6.51 6.53
C ALA A 68 -13.83 5.79 6.32
N PHE A 69 -13.51 5.54 5.05
CA PHE A 69 -12.24 4.97 4.64
C PHE A 69 -11.58 5.89 3.61
N GLU A 70 -10.27 6.07 3.71
CA GLU A 70 -9.48 6.90 2.80
C GLU A 70 -8.85 6.02 1.72
N PHE A 71 -9.13 6.33 0.46
CA PHE A 71 -8.51 5.71 -0.70
C PHE A 71 -7.48 6.67 -1.28
N VAL A 72 -6.27 6.20 -1.54
CA VAL A 72 -5.21 6.98 -2.17
C VAL A 72 -4.95 6.41 -3.56
N ASP A 73 -5.11 7.24 -4.60
CA ASP A 73 -4.75 6.87 -5.96
C ASP A 73 -3.23 6.98 -6.14
N ILE A 74 -2.54 5.85 -6.06
CA ILE A 74 -1.10 5.81 -6.25
C ILE A 74 -0.83 5.78 -7.76
N ALA A 75 0.03 6.66 -8.27
CA ALA A 75 0.36 6.73 -9.70
C ALA A 75 0.78 5.35 -10.24
N GLY A 76 0.46 5.04 -11.50
CA GLY A 76 0.76 3.73 -12.08
C GLY A 76 2.27 3.45 -12.13
N LEU A 77 2.68 2.25 -11.71
CA LEU A 77 4.09 1.85 -11.72
C LEU A 77 4.57 1.52 -13.14
N VAL A 78 5.71 2.05 -13.55
CA VAL A 78 6.45 1.52 -14.71
C VAL A 78 7.61 0.70 -14.15
N ALA A 79 7.86 -0.49 -14.70
CA ALA A 79 8.96 -1.37 -14.29
C ALA A 79 10.31 -0.61 -14.22
N GLY A 80 11.15 -0.93 -13.23
CA GLY A 80 12.42 -0.23 -12.97
C GLY A 80 12.31 0.88 -11.92
N ALA A 81 11.33 0.78 -11.02
CA ALA A 81 11.01 1.85 -10.07
C ALA A 81 12.03 2.00 -8.93
N HIS A 82 12.67 0.89 -8.56
CA HIS A 82 13.74 0.82 -7.58
C HIS A 82 15.08 1.45 -8.04
N GLU A 83 15.34 1.58 -9.35
CA GLU A 83 16.62 2.06 -9.90
C GLU A 83 16.83 3.58 -9.81
N GLY A 84 15.82 4.32 -9.34
CA GLY A 84 16.01 5.70 -8.87
C GLY A 84 15.63 6.83 -9.84
N GLU A 85 15.19 6.53 -11.08
CA GLU A 85 14.68 7.57 -11.98
C GLU A 85 13.19 7.89 -11.72
N GLY A 86 12.96 9.02 -11.03
CA GLY A 86 11.69 9.76 -11.05
C GLY A 86 10.47 9.02 -10.49
N LEU A 87 9.62 8.49 -11.39
CA LEU A 87 8.25 8.03 -11.12
C LEU A 87 8.17 6.85 -10.13
N GLY A 88 9.18 5.97 -10.15
CA GLY A 88 9.22 4.81 -9.25
C GLY A 88 9.41 5.14 -7.78
N ASN A 89 10.27 6.13 -7.49
CA ASN A 89 10.47 6.59 -6.11
C ASN A 89 9.24 7.33 -5.56
N GLN A 90 8.51 8.05 -6.42
CA GLN A 90 7.26 8.71 -6.03
C GLN A 90 6.17 7.67 -5.70
N PHE A 91 6.08 6.60 -6.48
CA PHE A 91 5.21 5.46 -6.19
C PHE A 91 5.52 4.83 -4.82
N LEU A 92 6.78 4.48 -4.58
CA LEU A 92 7.21 3.85 -3.32
C LEU A 92 7.06 4.80 -2.13
N ALA A 93 7.24 6.11 -2.32
CA ALA A 93 6.99 7.10 -1.28
C ALA A 93 5.49 7.17 -0.94
N ALA A 94 4.60 7.22 -1.93
CA ALA A 94 3.16 7.22 -1.71
C ALA A 94 2.67 5.94 -1.01
N ILE A 95 3.28 4.78 -1.30
CA ILE A 95 2.96 3.52 -0.62
C ILE A 95 3.32 3.56 0.87
N ARG A 96 4.38 4.28 1.26
CA ARG A 96 4.77 4.41 2.68
C ARG A 96 3.80 5.25 3.50
N GLU A 97 2.99 6.07 2.85
CA GLU A 97 1.99 6.91 3.49
C GLU A 97 0.63 6.20 3.64
N VAL A 98 0.51 4.95 3.19
CA VAL A 98 -0.72 4.16 3.32
C VAL A 98 -0.58 2.96 4.26
N ASP A 99 -1.66 2.59 4.92
CA ASP A 99 -1.68 1.46 5.85
C ASP A 99 -1.89 0.10 5.15
N ALA A 100 -2.51 0.12 3.98
CA ALA A 100 -2.81 -1.08 3.20
C ALA A 100 -2.70 -0.81 1.70
N ILE A 101 -2.47 -1.88 0.94
CA ILE A 101 -2.35 -1.84 -0.52
C ILE A 101 -3.51 -2.65 -1.13
N ALA A 102 -4.26 -2.03 -2.04
CA ALA A 102 -5.19 -2.70 -2.93
C ALA A 102 -4.56 -2.84 -4.32
N HIS A 103 -4.09 -4.04 -4.65
CA HIS A 103 -3.47 -4.31 -5.93
C HIS A 103 -4.52 -4.67 -7.00
N MET A 104 -4.68 -3.79 -7.99
CA MET A 104 -5.47 -4.03 -9.19
C MET A 104 -4.69 -4.82 -10.24
N VAL A 105 -5.24 -5.97 -10.62
CA VAL A 105 -4.66 -6.87 -11.61
C VAL A 105 -5.61 -6.99 -12.81
N ARG A 106 -5.07 -6.85 -14.02
CA ARG A 106 -5.86 -6.92 -15.26
C ARG A 106 -6.15 -8.38 -15.62
N ILE A 107 -7.43 -8.74 -15.68
CA ILE A 107 -7.90 -10.08 -16.08
C ILE A 107 -8.82 -10.05 -17.32
N PHE A 108 -8.78 -8.97 -18.10
CA PHE A 108 -9.62 -8.78 -19.29
C PHE A 108 -8.79 -8.47 -20.53
N ALA A 109 -9.14 -9.10 -21.65
CA ALA A 109 -8.55 -8.81 -22.95
C ALA A 109 -9.36 -7.73 -23.68
N ASP A 110 -8.68 -6.68 -24.13
CA ASP A 110 -9.27 -5.63 -24.97
C ASP A 110 -8.24 -5.16 -25.99
N LYS A 111 -8.59 -5.23 -27.28
CA LYS A 111 -7.72 -4.84 -28.38
C LYS A 111 -7.46 -3.33 -28.46
N SER A 112 -8.31 -2.53 -27.81
CA SER A 112 -8.17 -1.08 -27.73
C SER A 112 -7.24 -0.61 -26.59
N VAL A 113 -6.85 -1.53 -25.69
CA VAL A 113 -6.06 -1.21 -24.50
C VAL A 113 -4.74 -1.98 -24.50
N THR A 114 -3.64 -1.27 -24.75
CA THR A 114 -2.29 -1.84 -24.75
C THR A 114 -1.85 -2.27 -23.35
N HIS A 115 -1.20 -3.44 -23.28
CA HIS A 115 -0.53 -3.91 -22.07
C HIS A 115 0.96 -3.53 -22.12
N VAL A 116 1.54 -3.14 -20.98
CA VAL A 116 2.93 -2.66 -20.92
C VAL A 116 3.93 -3.73 -21.39
N HIS A 117 3.63 -5.00 -21.11
CA HIS A 117 4.45 -6.14 -21.49
C HIS A 117 3.96 -6.85 -22.78
N GLY A 118 3.04 -6.24 -23.53
CA GLY A 118 2.49 -6.80 -24.77
C GLY A 118 1.40 -7.86 -24.56
N ASP A 119 1.68 -8.87 -23.74
CA ASP A 119 0.71 -9.91 -23.36
C ASP A 119 0.17 -9.67 -21.94
N ILE A 120 -1.06 -10.12 -21.69
CA ILE A 120 -1.71 -10.02 -20.38
C ILE A 120 -1.41 -11.29 -19.60
N ASP A 121 -0.69 -11.15 -18.49
CA ASP A 121 -0.36 -12.25 -17.59
C ASP A 121 -0.52 -11.78 -16.13
N PRO A 122 -1.69 -12.04 -15.51
CA PRO A 122 -2.00 -11.57 -14.17
C PRO A 122 -0.96 -11.96 -13.12
N LEU A 123 -0.34 -13.14 -13.25
CA LEU A 123 0.64 -13.61 -12.28
C LEU A 123 1.95 -12.83 -12.42
N LYS A 124 2.42 -12.61 -13.65
CA LYS A 124 3.59 -11.76 -13.88
C LYS A 124 3.35 -10.33 -13.43
N ASP A 125 2.16 -9.78 -13.66
CA ASP A 125 1.83 -8.43 -13.21
C ASP A 125 1.90 -8.30 -11.67
N ILE A 126 1.43 -9.34 -10.96
CA ILE A 126 1.58 -9.43 -9.50
C ILE A 126 3.06 -9.48 -9.10
N GLU A 127 3.82 -10.36 -9.74
CA GLU A 127 5.26 -10.53 -9.49
C GLU A 127 6.04 -9.23 -9.69
N VAL A 128 5.75 -8.46 -10.75
CA VAL A 128 6.43 -7.18 -11.05
C VAL A 128 6.28 -6.21 -9.88
N ILE A 129 5.06 -5.99 -9.38
CA ILE A 129 4.85 -5.08 -8.24
C ILE A 129 5.50 -5.63 -6.97
N ASN A 130 5.34 -6.92 -6.69
CA ASN A 130 5.90 -7.53 -5.49
C ASN A 130 7.44 -7.46 -5.48
N GLN A 131 8.10 -7.68 -6.62
CA GLN A 131 9.55 -7.58 -6.75
C GLN A 131 10.05 -6.15 -6.45
N GLU A 132 9.35 -5.12 -6.93
CA GLU A 132 9.72 -3.73 -6.67
C GLU A 132 9.58 -3.36 -5.18
N LEU A 133 8.54 -3.88 -4.50
CA LEU A 133 8.38 -3.74 -3.06
C LEU A 133 9.51 -4.45 -2.29
N ILE A 134 9.79 -5.69 -2.65
CA ILE A 134 10.84 -6.52 -2.06
C ILE A 134 12.21 -5.85 -2.20
N GLN A 135 12.54 -5.36 -3.39
CA GLN A 135 13.82 -4.68 -3.64
C GLN A 135 13.95 -3.40 -2.80
N LYS A 136 12.85 -2.66 -2.63
CA LYS A 136 12.87 -1.47 -1.77
C LYS A 136 13.06 -1.81 -0.29
N ASP A 137 12.46 -2.91 0.16
CA ASP A 137 12.64 -3.40 1.54
C ASP A 137 14.06 -3.91 1.76
N ILE A 138 14.64 -4.67 0.82
CA ILE A 138 16.04 -5.08 0.86
C ILE A 138 16.97 -3.87 0.98
N ALA A 139 16.81 -2.85 0.12
CA ALA A 139 17.62 -1.64 0.18
C ALA A 139 17.48 -0.89 1.52
N THR A 140 16.28 -0.91 2.11
CA THR A 140 16.03 -0.31 3.42
C THR A 140 16.74 -1.08 4.54
N ILE A 141 16.66 -2.42 4.49
CA ILE A 141 17.31 -3.32 5.45
C ILE A 141 18.83 -3.23 5.34
N GLU A 142 19.40 -3.20 4.14
CA GLU A 142 20.85 -3.08 3.93
C GLU A 142 21.42 -1.82 4.58
N ARG A 143 20.78 -0.68 4.35
CA ARG A 143 21.16 0.59 4.99
C ARG A 143 21.08 0.51 6.52
N ARG A 144 20.11 -0.24 7.06
CA ARG A 144 19.96 -0.43 8.52
C ARG A 144 21.03 -1.36 9.07
N LEU A 145 21.35 -2.45 8.37
CA LEU A 145 22.41 -3.40 8.72
C LEU A 145 23.78 -2.72 8.74
N GLU A 146 24.08 -1.83 7.80
CA GLU A 146 25.33 -1.05 7.81
C GLU A 146 25.52 -0.23 9.10
N GLN A 147 24.44 0.43 9.57
CA GLN A 147 24.44 1.19 10.82
C GLN A 147 24.63 0.27 12.04
N LEU A 148 23.88 -0.84 12.09
CA LEU A 148 23.93 -1.81 13.18
C LEU A 148 25.28 -2.53 13.26
N ASN A 149 25.94 -2.78 12.12
CA ASN A 149 27.29 -3.36 12.11
C ASN A 149 28.33 -2.44 12.77
N GLY A 150 28.11 -1.13 12.74
CA GLY A 150 28.90 -0.16 13.50
C GLY A 150 28.68 -0.28 15.02
N GLN A 151 27.42 -0.43 15.44
CA GLN A 151 26.99 -0.49 16.86
C GLN A 151 27.23 -1.86 17.51
N ALA A 152 27.08 -2.97 16.77
CA ALA A 152 27.32 -4.33 17.28
C ALA A 152 28.79 -4.57 17.69
N ARG A 153 29.72 -3.76 17.16
CA ARG A 153 31.14 -3.74 17.56
C ARG A 153 31.37 -3.16 18.96
N THR A 154 30.47 -2.30 19.47
CA THR A 154 30.56 -1.74 20.84
C THR A 154 29.94 -2.65 21.91
N GLY A 155 29.32 -3.77 21.52
CA GLY A 155 28.92 -4.85 22.43
C GLY A 155 27.48 -4.79 22.95
N GLU A 156 26.63 -3.95 22.37
CA GLU A 156 25.20 -3.90 22.71
C GLU A 156 24.49 -5.18 22.21
N THR A 157 23.91 -5.96 23.13
CA THR A 157 23.23 -7.23 22.82
C THR A 157 22.02 -7.01 21.91
N ASP A 158 21.20 -6.01 22.19
CA ASP A 158 20.00 -5.66 21.42
C ASP A 158 20.34 -5.32 19.95
N ALA A 159 21.47 -4.63 19.71
CA ALA A 159 21.92 -4.30 18.36
C ALA A 159 22.36 -5.54 17.56
N ARG A 160 22.83 -6.59 18.23
CA ARG A 160 23.20 -7.87 17.59
C ARG A 160 21.97 -8.69 17.25
N GLU A 161 21.02 -8.78 18.18
CA GLU A 161 19.75 -9.51 17.98
C GLU A 161 18.96 -8.89 16.82
N LEU A 162 18.81 -7.56 16.79
CA LEU A 162 18.13 -6.86 15.69
C LEU A 162 18.85 -7.05 14.35
N ARG A 163 20.20 -7.06 14.34
CA ARG A 163 20.97 -7.30 13.11
C ARG A 163 20.72 -8.70 12.57
N ASP A 164 20.75 -9.71 13.43
CA ASP A 164 20.57 -11.10 13.01
C ASP A 164 19.14 -11.33 12.50
N PHE A 165 18.14 -10.79 13.19
CA PHE A 165 16.75 -10.78 12.71
C PHE A 165 16.58 -10.11 11.34
N LEU A 166 17.17 -8.92 11.14
CA LEU A 166 17.12 -8.23 9.85
C LEU A 166 17.87 -8.98 8.74
N ALA A 167 18.91 -9.74 9.08
CA ALA A 167 19.62 -10.59 8.12
C ALA A 167 18.72 -11.75 7.64
N ASP A 168 17.98 -12.38 8.56
CA ASP A 168 17.04 -13.45 8.25
C ASP A 168 15.87 -12.95 7.37
N ILE A 169 15.32 -11.76 7.68
CA ILE A 169 14.30 -11.12 6.82
C ILE A 169 14.85 -10.86 5.42
N LYS A 170 16.08 -10.34 5.32
CA LYS A 170 16.72 -10.07 4.02
C LYS A 170 16.85 -11.34 3.18
N GLU A 171 17.21 -12.47 3.78
CA GLU A 171 17.28 -13.75 3.09
C GLU A 171 15.89 -14.16 2.55
N ALA A 172 14.85 -14.07 3.38
CA ALA A 172 13.50 -14.41 2.95
C ALA A 172 12.98 -13.50 1.81
N LEU A 173 13.29 -12.19 1.86
CA LEU A 173 13.00 -11.24 0.78
C LEU A 173 13.74 -11.61 -0.51
N THR A 174 14.99 -12.04 -0.41
CA THR A 174 15.81 -12.46 -1.57
C THR A 174 15.21 -13.70 -2.25
N ASP A 175 14.52 -14.57 -1.50
CA ASP A 175 13.76 -15.70 -2.05
C ASP A 175 12.43 -15.28 -2.72
N GLY A 176 12.09 -13.99 -2.74
CA GLY A 176 10.86 -13.47 -3.33
C GLY A 176 9.64 -13.51 -2.41
N ARG A 177 9.82 -13.75 -1.10
CA ARG A 177 8.72 -13.77 -0.12
C ARG A 177 8.53 -12.38 0.49
N LEU A 178 7.29 -11.91 0.58
CA LEU A 178 6.99 -10.63 1.22
C LEU A 178 7.09 -10.73 2.74
N ILE A 179 7.47 -9.64 3.42
CA ILE A 179 7.55 -9.60 4.90
C ILE A 179 6.20 -9.96 5.54
N SER A 180 5.09 -9.53 4.92
CA SER A 180 3.72 -9.82 5.37
C SER A 180 3.36 -11.31 5.35
N GLU A 181 4.11 -12.13 4.61
CA GLU A 181 3.94 -13.58 4.53
C GLU A 181 4.83 -14.33 5.55
N LEU A 182 5.75 -13.62 6.19
CA LEU A 182 6.65 -14.20 7.18
C LEU A 182 5.94 -14.31 8.53
N ASN A 183 6.14 -15.44 9.21
CA ASN A 183 5.64 -15.63 10.56
C ASN A 183 6.58 -14.98 11.59
N ILE A 184 6.48 -13.66 11.72
CA ILE A 184 7.30 -12.88 12.66
C ILE A 184 6.65 -12.93 14.07
N PRO A 185 7.39 -13.31 15.13
CA PRO A 185 6.94 -13.25 16.51
C PRO A 185 6.51 -11.82 16.91
N ASN A 186 5.46 -11.69 17.73
CA ASN A 186 4.94 -10.36 18.11
C ASN A 186 5.95 -9.47 18.84
N GLN A 187 6.95 -10.04 19.52
CA GLN A 187 8.02 -9.27 20.18
C GLN A 187 8.98 -8.59 19.20
N GLU A 188 9.02 -9.04 17.94
CA GLU A 188 9.89 -8.52 16.88
C GLU A 188 9.14 -7.62 15.87
N LYS A 189 7.84 -7.37 16.11
CA LYS A 189 6.98 -6.51 15.28
C LYS A 189 6.93 -5.05 15.74
N GLU A 190 7.35 -4.78 16.98
CA GLU A 190 7.45 -3.43 17.56
C GLU A 190 8.85 -2.83 17.31
#